data_AF-A0A3L8Q139-F1
#
_entry.id   AF-A0A3L8Q139-F1
#
_cell.length_a   1.000
_cell.length_b   1.000
_cell.length_c   1.000
_cell.angle_alpha   90.00
_cell.angle_beta   90.00
_cell.angle_gamma   90.00
#
_symmetry.space_group_name_H-M   'P 1'
#
loop_
_entity.id
_entity.type
_entity.pdbx_description
1 polymer ?
#
loop_
_entity_poly.entity_id
_entity_poly.type
_entity_poly.pdbx_seq_one_letter_code
_entity_poly.pdbx_strand_id
1 'polypeptide(L)'
;MGKKIPPAIINHHGIILEEVYNLSKKYVPNVKMIFGSNIPNLKQFKRIIIDGLSHGFVIINYGRKDVKQVGSGHFLPIAAYNPKSDRFLI
;
A
#
# COMPACT_ATOMS: atom_id res chain seq x y z
N MET A 1 13.28 18.87 -1.68
CA MET A 1 12.64 18.51 -2.96
C MET A 1 12.80 17.01 -3.16
N GLY A 2 11.71 16.27 -3.45
CA GLY A 2 11.79 14.82 -3.70
C GLY A 2 12.59 14.49 -4.96
N LYS A 3 13.31 13.37 -4.96
CA LYS A 3 14.02 12.85 -6.13
C LYS A 3 13.05 12.74 -7.31
N LYS A 4 13.38 13.35 -8.46
CA LYS A 4 12.61 13.16 -9.69
C LYS A 4 12.87 11.76 -10.22
N ILE A 5 11.82 10.98 -10.42
CA ILE A 5 11.89 9.63 -10.99
C ILE A 5 11.37 9.72 -12.43
N PRO A 6 12.19 9.47 -13.46
CA PRO A 6 11.75 9.49 -14.84
C PRO A 6 10.66 8.43 -15.10
N PRO A 7 9.63 8.72 -15.91
CA PRO A 7 8.62 7.72 -16.27
C PRO A 7 9.20 6.43 -16.87
N ALA A 8 10.29 6.54 -17.64
CA ALA A 8 10.98 5.37 -18.20
C ALA A 8 11.49 4.39 -17.14
N ILE A 9 11.94 4.89 -15.98
CA ILE A 9 12.36 4.04 -14.87
C ILE A 9 11.16 3.32 -14.25
N ILE A 10 10.06 4.04 -14.04
CA ILE A 10 8.81 3.48 -13.47
C ILE A 10 8.23 2.41 -14.40
N ASN A 11 8.19 2.68 -15.71
CA ASN A 11 7.64 1.75 -16.70
C ASN A 11 8.45 0.45 -16.82
N HIS A 12 9.73 0.46 -16.46
CA HIS A 12 10.60 -0.72 -16.56
C HIS A 12 10.79 -1.47 -15.24
N HIS A 13 10.84 -0.77 -14.11
CA HIS A 13 11.17 -1.36 -12.80
C HIS A 13 10.05 -1.25 -11.77
N GLY A 14 8.94 -0.59 -12.13
CA GLY A 14 7.93 -0.20 -11.16
C GLY A 14 8.42 0.92 -10.24
N ILE A 15 7.82 0.99 -9.06
CA ILE A 15 8.06 2.04 -8.07
C ILE A 15 8.06 1.42 -6.67
N ILE A 16 8.89 1.90 -5.75
CA ILE A 16 8.90 1.38 -4.37
C ILE A 16 7.98 2.20 -3.44
N LEU A 17 7.63 1.65 -2.28
CA LEU A 17 6.68 2.27 -1.34
C LEU A 17 7.05 3.71 -0.96
N GLU A 18 8.33 3.98 -0.70
CA GLU A 18 8.82 5.33 -0.36
C GLU A 18 8.66 6.32 -1.51
N GLU A 19 8.87 5.85 -2.75
CA GLU A 19 8.72 6.67 -3.94
C GLU A 19 7.24 6.99 -4.19
N VAL A 20 6.34 6.02 -4.01
CA VAL A 20 4.88 6.26 -4.04
C VAL A 20 4.49 7.30 -2.98
N TYR A 21 4.94 7.14 -1.73
CA TYR A 21 4.67 8.12 -0.68
C TYR A 21 5.19 9.52 -1.06
N ASN A 22 6.41 9.61 -1.58
CA ASN A 22 7.02 10.87 -1.99
C ASN A 22 6.27 11.55 -3.14
N LEU A 23 5.78 10.80 -4.12
CA LEU A 23 4.93 11.31 -5.20
C LEU A 23 3.56 11.76 -4.66
N SER A 24 2.94 10.96 -3.80
CA SER A 24 1.61 11.23 -3.25
C SER A 24 1.57 12.53 -2.44
N LYS A 25 2.64 12.87 -1.72
CA LYS A 25 2.71 14.14 -0.94
C LYS A 25 2.48 15.40 -1.78
N LYS A 26 2.68 15.34 -3.10
CA LYS A 26 2.45 16.49 -3.99
C LYS A 26 0.95 16.75 -4.25
N TYR A 27 0.12 15.71 -4.21
CA TYR A 27 -1.26 15.77 -4.68
C TYR A 27 -2.28 15.37 -3.63
N VAL A 28 -1.87 14.63 -2.60
CA VAL A 28 -2.74 14.10 -1.55
C VAL A 28 -2.33 14.72 -0.20
N PRO A 29 -3.18 15.57 0.39
CA PRO A 29 -2.90 16.12 1.73
C PRO A 29 -2.93 15.00 2.77
N ASN A 30 -2.10 15.13 3.82
CA ASN A 30 -2.08 14.22 4.97
C ASN A 30 -1.80 12.73 4.65
N VAL A 31 -1.16 12.43 3.52
CA VAL A 31 -0.76 11.05 3.21
C VAL A 31 0.18 10.50 4.28
N LYS A 32 -0.04 9.25 4.69
CA LYS A 32 0.81 8.51 5.63
C LYS A 32 1.36 7.27 4.95
N MET A 33 2.61 6.92 5.25
CA MET A 33 3.24 5.68 4.81
C MET A 33 3.58 4.84 6.04
N ILE A 34 3.30 3.54 5.97
CA ILE A 34 3.58 2.59 7.04
C ILE A 34 4.28 1.38 6.42
N PHE A 35 5.50 1.10 6.83
CA PHE A 35 6.19 -0.14 6.46
C PHE A 35 5.62 -1.31 7.24
N GLY A 36 5.40 -2.45 6.58
CA GLY A 36 4.91 -3.67 7.22
C GLY A 36 5.80 -4.15 8.37
N SER A 37 7.12 -3.94 8.28
CA SER A 37 8.09 -4.27 9.33
C SER A 37 7.89 -3.47 10.63
N ASN A 38 7.21 -2.32 10.57
CA ASN A 38 6.93 -1.48 11.73
C ASN A 38 5.60 -1.84 12.40
N ILE A 39 4.88 -2.84 11.87
CA ILE A 39 3.60 -3.28 12.40
C ILE A 39 3.84 -4.54 13.24
N PRO A 40 3.60 -4.51 14.56
CA PRO A 40 4.08 -5.55 15.48
C PRO A 40 3.35 -6.89 15.34
N ASN A 41 2.14 -6.91 14.79
CA ASN A 41 1.36 -8.13 14.60
C ASN A 41 0.18 -7.92 13.64
N LEU A 42 -0.42 -9.03 13.21
CA LEU A 42 -1.57 -9.05 12.31
C LEU A 42 -2.78 -8.30 12.86
N LYS A 43 -3.01 -8.31 14.18
CA LYS A 43 -4.12 -7.57 14.81
C LYS A 43 -3.96 -6.06 14.60
N GLN A 44 -2.75 -5.52 14.79
CA GLN A 44 -2.49 -4.10 14.50
C GLN A 44 -2.58 -3.80 13.00
N PHE A 45 -2.06 -4.69 12.14
CA PHE A 45 -2.18 -4.53 10.69
C PHE A 45 -3.63 -4.35 10.25
N LYS A 46 -4.53 -5.25 10.69
CA LYS A 46 -5.96 -5.17 10.38
C LYS A 46 -6.58 -3.89 10.91
N ARG A 47 -6.28 -3.52 12.16
CA ARG A 47 -6.81 -2.29 12.78
C ARG A 47 -6.41 -1.03 11.99
N ILE A 48 -5.14 -0.94 11.58
CA ILE A 48 -4.62 0.20 10.81
C ILE A 48 -5.37 0.33 9.47
N ILE A 49 -5.60 -0.78 8.76
CA ILE A 49 -6.30 -0.74 7.47
C ILE A 49 -7.78 -0.39 7.66
N ILE A 50 -8.46 -1.02 8.62
CA ILE A 50 -9.88 -0.75 8.89
C ILE A 50 -10.10 0.71 9.27
N ASP A 51 -9.24 1.25 10.14
CA ASP A 51 -9.25 2.68 10.50
C ASP A 51 -8.92 3.58 9.30
N GLY A 52 -7.97 3.19 8.45
CA GLY A 52 -7.68 3.92 7.21
C GLY A 52 -8.89 3.99 6.27
N LEU A 53 -9.61 2.89 6.10
CA LEU A 53 -10.80 2.79 5.27
C LEU A 53 -11.99 3.59 5.80
N SER A 54 -12.07 3.88 7.11
CA SER A 54 -13.13 4.73 7.67
C SER A 54 -12.89 6.22 7.45
N HIS A 55 -11.66 6.61 7.13
CA HIS A 55 -11.26 8.02 6.97
C HIS A 55 -10.85 8.39 5.54
N GLY A 56 -10.67 7.41 4.64
CA GLY A 56 -10.26 7.66 3.27
C GLY A 56 -9.85 6.39 2.54
N PHE A 57 -8.77 6.49 1.76
CA PHE A 57 -8.28 5.42 0.90
C PHE A 57 -7.02 4.78 1.46
N VAL A 58 -6.90 3.46 1.27
CA VAL A 58 -5.70 2.70 1.60
C VAL A 58 -5.16 2.07 0.32
N ILE A 59 -3.86 2.23 0.07
CA ILE A 59 -3.14 1.51 -0.98
C ILE A 59 -2.16 0.57 -0.29
N ILE A 60 -2.12 -0.68 -0.72
CA ILE A 60 -1.20 -1.68 -0.19
C ILE A 60 -0.12 -2.04 -1.19
N ASN A 61 1.12 -2.19 -0.70
CA ASN A 61 2.21 -2.83 -1.40
C ASN A 61 2.48 -4.21 -0.81
N TYR A 62 2.52 -5.25 -1.63
CA TYR A 62 2.70 -6.62 -1.16
C TYR A 62 3.42 -7.51 -2.19
N GLY A 63 3.97 -8.63 -1.74
CA GLY A 63 4.51 -9.67 -2.62
C GLY A 63 3.39 -10.61 -3.08
N ARG A 64 3.18 -10.74 -4.39
CA ARG A 64 2.16 -11.63 -4.97
C ARG A 64 2.39 -13.10 -4.60
N LYS A 65 3.65 -13.54 -4.53
CA LYS A 65 3.99 -14.92 -4.15
C LYS A 65 3.51 -15.28 -2.74
N ASP A 66 3.55 -14.32 -1.82
CA ASP A 66 3.15 -14.53 -0.42
C ASP A 66 1.64 -14.81 -0.28
N VAL A 67 0.85 -14.42 -1.29
CA VAL A 67 -0.59 -14.69 -1.39
C VAL A 67 -0.96 -15.64 -2.54
N LYS A 68 0.00 -16.46 -2.99
CA LYS A 68 -0.19 -17.48 -4.05
C LYS A 68 -0.64 -16.91 -5.39
N GLN A 69 -0.24 -15.69 -5.72
CA GLN A 69 -0.47 -15.04 -7.01
C GLN A 69 0.80 -15.04 -7.88
N VAL A 70 0.61 -14.94 -9.21
CA VAL A 70 1.72 -14.88 -10.17
C VAL A 70 2.34 -13.47 -10.21
N GLY A 71 3.66 -13.40 -10.06
CA GLY A 71 4.46 -12.17 -10.16
C GLY A 71 5.33 -11.91 -8.94
N SER A 72 5.79 -10.68 -8.78
CA SER A 72 6.62 -10.21 -7.65
C SER A 72 5.85 -9.16 -6.83
N GLY A 73 6.40 -7.96 -6.64
CA GLY A 73 5.75 -6.88 -5.91
C GLY A 73 4.56 -6.30 -6.67
N HIS A 74 3.55 -5.83 -5.93
CA HIS A 74 2.36 -5.21 -6.52
C HIS A 74 1.79 -4.10 -5.64
N PHE A 75 1.05 -3.18 -6.26
CA PHE A 75 0.29 -2.12 -5.58
C PHE A 75 -1.17 -2.22 -5.98
N LEU A 76 -2.08 -2.21 -5.00
CA LEU A 76 -3.52 -2.17 -5.22
C LEU A 76 -4.22 -1.30 -4.17
N PRO A 77 -5.33 -0.62 -4.50
CA PRO A 77 -6.20 -0.04 -3.50
C PRO A 77 -6.90 -1.16 -2.70
N ILE A 78 -7.08 -0.95 -1.40
CA ILE A 78 -7.98 -1.78 -0.61
C ILE A 78 -9.36 -1.14 -0.66
N ALA A 79 -10.36 -1.90 -1.11
CA ALA A 79 -11.72 -1.38 -1.29
C ALA A 79 -12.62 -1.65 -0.07
N ALA A 80 -12.45 -2.78 0.60
CA ALA A 80 -13.33 -3.19 1.69
C ALA A 80 -12.70 -4.21 2.65
N TYR A 81 -13.30 -4.35 3.83
CA TYR A 81 -13.03 -5.43 4.79
C TYR A 81 -14.31 -6.19 5.12
N ASN A 82 -14.27 -7.52 5.10
CA ASN A 82 -15.35 -8.39 5.53
C ASN A 82 -15.01 -9.03 6.89
N PRO A 83 -15.73 -8.67 7.97
CA PRO A 83 -15.42 -9.18 9.32
C PRO A 83 -15.83 -10.65 9.51
N LYS A 84 -16.78 -11.18 8.74
CA LYS A 84 -17.22 -12.57 8.86
C LYS A 84 -16.19 -13.55 8.32
N SER A 85 -15.54 -13.20 7.21
CA SER A 85 -14.53 -14.04 6.56
C SER A 85 -13.09 -13.63 6.86
N ASP A 86 -12.89 -12.52 7.57
CA ASP A 86 -11.59 -11.89 7.85
C ASP A 86 -10.77 -11.61 6.59
N ARG A 87 -11.41 -10.99 5.57
CA ARG A 87 -10.80 -10.76 4.25
C ARG A 87 -10.88 -9.30 3.85
N PHE A 88 -9.84 -8.84 3.16
CA PHE A 88 -9.84 -7.57 2.44
C PHE A 88 -10.12 -7.81 0.96
N LEU A 89 -10.85 -6.87 0.35
CA LEU A 89 -10.97 -6.77 -1.10
C LEU A 89 -9.82 -5.89 -1.61
N ILE A 90 -8.95 -6.50 -2.41
CA ILE A 90 -7.83 -5.86 -3.11
C ILE A 90 -7.97 -6.08 -4.61
#